data_AF-T0IF92-F1
#
_entry.id   AF-T0IF92-F1
#
_cell.length_a   1.000
_cell.length_b   1.000
_cell.length_c   1.000
_cell.angle_alpha   90.00
_cell.angle_beta   90.00
_cell.angle_gamma   90.00
#
_symmetry.space_group_name_H-M   'P 1'
#
loop_
_entity.id
_entity.type
_entity.pdbx_description
1 polymer ?
#
loop_
_entity_poly.entity_id
_entity_poly.type
_entity_poly.pdbx_seq_one_letter_code
_entity_poly.pdbx_strand_id
1 'polypeptide(L)'
;MALLVEDPDAPAPHPLVHALVWNIPPDVGGLPEGAIVPDGDGAADGSDVGRNSYLAEGWLPPDPPKGHGAHDYVFQLFALSEVPVIEANPGRSAFLEAIHGKVLAAGFLIGTYSRDEPAGSSTAGAGLRPAGV
;
A
#
# COMPACT_ATOMS: atom_id res chain seq x y z
N MET A 1 -11.53 -12.35 3.74
CA MET A 1 -10.88 -11.53 2.69
C MET A 1 -9.42 -11.32 3.07
N ALA A 2 -8.61 -10.88 2.12
CA ALA A 2 -7.22 -10.50 2.38
C ALA A 2 -6.84 -9.24 1.61
N LEU A 3 -6.03 -8.38 2.20
CA LEU A 3 -5.55 -7.11 1.65
C LEU A 3 -4.03 -7.16 1.50
N LEU A 4 -3.54 -6.85 0.31
CA LEU A 4 -2.13 -6.63 0.01
C LEU A 4 -1.97 -5.22 -0.58
N VAL A 5 -1.06 -4.43 -0.03
CA VAL A 5 -0.75 -3.10 -0.56
C VAL A 5 0.70 -3.08 -1.04
N GLU A 6 0.91 -2.69 -2.30
CA GLU A 6 2.23 -2.68 -2.94
C GLU A 6 2.51 -1.39 -3.69
N ASP A 7 3.77 -1.01 -3.74
CA ASP A 7 4.33 0.03 -4.59
C ASP A 7 5.22 -0.63 -5.67
N PRO A 8 4.76 -0.75 -6.92
CA PRO A 8 5.53 -1.33 -8.02
C PRO A 8 6.58 -0.36 -8.60
N ASP A 9 6.50 0.94 -8.27
CA ASP A 9 7.38 2.00 -8.77
C ASP A 9 8.60 2.22 -7.87
N ALA A 10 8.59 1.63 -6.67
CA ALA A 10 9.74 1.60 -5.78
C ALA A 10 11.00 1.09 -6.52
N PRO A 11 12.18 1.73 -6.35
CA PRO A 11 13.42 1.31 -6.97
C PRO A 11 14.00 0.06 -6.29
N ALA A 12 13.28 -1.05 -6.37
CA ALA A 12 13.59 -2.34 -5.75
C ALA A 12 13.39 -3.48 -6.77
N PRO A 13 14.04 -4.65 -6.59
CA PRO A 13 13.88 -5.79 -7.50
C PRO A 13 12.44 -6.36 -7.56
N HIS A 14 11.64 -6.10 -6.54
CA HIS A 14 10.25 -6.52 -6.41
C HIS A 14 9.42 -5.35 -5.85
N PRO A 15 8.09 -5.33 -6.09
CA PRO A 15 7.23 -4.31 -5.51
C PRO A 15 7.41 -4.21 -4.00
N LEU A 16 7.44 -2.98 -3.48
CA LEU A 16 7.58 -2.72 -2.06
C LEU A 16 6.24 -2.98 -1.39
N VAL A 17 6.19 -3.93 -0.46
CA VAL A 17 4.98 -4.25 0.31
C VAL A 17 4.80 -3.21 1.39
N HIS A 18 3.66 -2.53 1.34
CA HIS A 18 3.25 -1.53 2.32
C HIS A 18 2.43 -2.13 3.47
N ALA A 19 1.60 -3.12 3.19
CA ALA A 19 0.82 -3.83 4.19
C ALA A 19 0.33 -5.18 3.67
N LEU A 20 0.06 -6.09 4.60
CA LEU A 20 -0.46 -7.42 4.34
C LEU A 20 -1.37 -7.80 5.51
N VAL A 21 -2.65 -8.07 5.24
CA VAL A 21 -3.64 -8.43 6.27
C VAL A 21 -4.54 -9.52 5.71
N TRP A 22 -4.89 -10.53 6.51
CA TRP A 22 -5.83 -11.58 6.10
C TRP A 22 -6.79 -11.94 7.20
N ASN A 23 -7.65 -12.92 6.90
CA ASN A 23 -8.78 -13.31 7.73
C ASN A 23 -9.73 -12.14 8.07
N ILE A 24 -9.83 -11.17 7.14
CA ILE A 24 -10.77 -10.04 7.25
C ILE A 24 -12.19 -10.60 7.06
N PRO A 25 -13.11 -10.48 8.03
CA PRO A 25 -14.46 -11.03 7.92
C PRO A 25 -15.22 -10.42 6.72
N PRO A 26 -15.98 -11.21 5.94
CA PRO A 26 -16.66 -10.70 4.74
C PRO A 26 -17.80 -9.70 5.04
N ASP A 27 -18.30 -9.71 6.27
CA ASP A 27 -19.35 -8.83 6.79
C ASP A 27 -18.78 -7.61 7.53
N VAL A 28 -17.46 -7.48 7.63
CA VAL A 28 -16.84 -6.27 8.19
C VAL A 28 -17.05 -5.14 7.19
N GLY A 29 -17.87 -4.15 7.56
CA GLY A 29 -18.28 -3.05 6.67
C GLY A 29 -17.14 -2.13 6.20
N GLY A 30 -15.91 -2.39 6.61
CA GLY A 30 -14.70 -1.69 6.20
C GLY A 30 -13.54 -1.95 7.17
N LEU A 31 -12.35 -1.53 6.76
CA LEU A 31 -11.19 -1.46 7.63
C LEU A 31 -11.05 0.00 8.12
N PRO A 32 -11.10 0.27 9.43
CA PRO A 32 -10.94 1.63 9.93
C PRO A 32 -9.57 2.22 9.57
N GLU A 33 -9.52 3.54 9.40
CA GLU A 33 -8.26 4.24 9.25
C GLU A 33 -7.34 3.95 10.45
N GLY A 34 -6.07 3.64 10.17
CA GLY A 34 -5.09 3.32 11.20
C GLY A 34 -5.23 1.93 11.83
N ALA A 35 -6.07 1.03 11.30
CA ALA A 35 -6.25 -0.30 11.86
C ALA A 35 -5.11 -1.30 11.59
N ILE A 36 -4.25 -1.04 10.60
CA ILE A 36 -3.13 -1.92 10.23
C ILE A 36 -1.92 -1.60 11.12
N VAL A 37 -1.90 -2.17 12.32
CA VAL A 37 -0.85 -1.98 13.34
C VAL A 37 -0.18 -3.31 13.69
N PRO A 38 1.03 -3.31 14.26
CA PRO A 38 1.65 -4.53 14.77
C PRO A 38 0.78 -5.22 15.84
N ASP A 39 0.61 -6.54 15.72
CA ASP A 39 -0.20 -7.36 16.62
C ASP A 39 0.52 -8.61 17.15
N GLY A 40 1.80 -8.82 16.78
CA GLY A 40 2.68 -9.81 17.37
C GLY A 40 2.49 -11.17 16.71
N ASP A 41 1.86 -12.12 17.40
CA ASP A 41 1.55 -13.45 16.84
C ASP A 41 0.10 -13.52 16.31
N GLY A 42 -0.48 -12.36 16.00
CA GLY A 42 -1.87 -12.21 15.58
C GLY A 42 -2.91 -12.32 16.71
N ALA A 43 -4.17 -12.24 16.32
CA ALA A 43 -5.33 -12.36 17.20
C ALA A 43 -5.83 -13.81 17.33
N ALA A 44 -6.54 -14.09 18.43
CA ALA A 44 -7.09 -15.41 18.72
C ALA A 44 -8.14 -15.90 17.70
N ASP A 45 -8.71 -14.99 16.91
CA ASP A 45 -9.65 -15.31 15.82
C ASP A 45 -8.95 -15.68 14.49
N GLY A 46 -7.62 -15.65 14.47
CA GLY A 46 -6.79 -15.94 13.30
C GLY A 46 -6.58 -14.76 12.35
N SER A 47 -7.08 -13.57 12.71
CA SER A 47 -6.65 -12.32 12.06
C SER A 47 -5.25 -11.96 12.50
N ASP A 48 -4.44 -11.49 11.57
CA ASP A 48 -3.02 -11.23 11.78
C ASP A 48 -2.51 -10.26 10.71
N VAL A 49 -1.40 -9.59 11.02
CA VAL A 49 -0.73 -8.63 10.16
C VAL A 49 0.60 -9.19 9.70
N GLY A 50 0.83 -9.18 8.39
CA GLY A 50 2.05 -9.71 7.79
C GLY A 50 3.20 -8.72 7.85
N ARG A 51 4.38 -9.20 7.46
CA ARG A 51 5.57 -8.37 7.34
C ARG A 51 5.55 -7.57 6.04
N ASN A 52 5.70 -6.27 6.18
CA ASN A 52 6.01 -5.36 5.07
C ASN A 52 7.46 -5.55 4.59
N SER A 53 7.85 -4.85 3.52
CA SER A 53 9.20 -4.98 2.94
C SER A 53 10.34 -4.55 3.87
N TYR A 54 10.03 -3.88 4.99
CA TYR A 54 11.00 -3.49 6.01
C TYR A 54 11.09 -4.54 7.14
N LEU A 55 10.49 -5.72 6.94
CA LEU A 55 10.44 -6.83 7.90
C LEU A 55 9.73 -6.48 9.21
N ALA A 56 8.89 -5.44 9.19
CA ALA A 56 8.04 -5.02 10.29
C ALA A 56 6.57 -5.35 9.99
N GLU A 57 5.77 -5.53 11.02
CA GLU A 57 4.32 -5.58 10.90
C GLU A 57 3.73 -4.18 10.73
N GLY A 58 2.47 -4.13 10.31
CA GLY A 58 1.73 -2.90 10.20
C GLY A 58 1.92 -2.17 8.87
N TRP A 59 1.29 -1.00 8.80
CA TRP A 59 1.40 -0.08 7.67
C TRP A 59 2.80 0.54 7.56
N LEU A 60 3.49 0.27 6.45
CA LEU A 60 4.66 1.04 6.01
C LEU A 60 4.17 2.30 5.29
N PRO A 61 4.49 3.53 5.77
CA PRO A 61 4.03 4.75 5.10
C PRO A 61 4.69 4.97 3.73
N PRO A 62 3.99 5.61 2.78
CA PRO A 62 4.57 6.12 1.53
C PRO A 62 5.77 7.03 1.79
N ASP A 63 6.93 6.68 1.26
CA ASP A 63 8.13 7.53 1.25
C ASP A 63 8.92 7.39 -0.07
N PRO A 64 8.30 7.76 -1.22
CA PRO A 64 8.95 7.62 -2.51
C PRO A 64 10.16 8.57 -2.59
N PRO A 65 11.24 8.22 -3.30
CA PRO A 65 12.40 9.10 -3.42
C PRO A 65 12.02 10.45 -4.06
N LYS A 66 12.62 11.54 -3.58
CA LYS A 66 12.40 12.88 -4.15
C LYS A 66 12.79 12.90 -5.63
N GLY A 67 11.93 13.46 -6.49
CA GLY A 67 12.19 13.57 -7.93
C GLY A 67 12.01 12.26 -8.70
N HIS A 68 11.50 11.20 -8.07
CA HIS A 68 11.22 9.92 -8.72
C HIS A 68 9.84 9.90 -9.41
N GLY A 69 9.09 11.01 -9.34
CA GLY A 69 7.73 11.10 -9.83
C GLY A 69 6.70 10.54 -8.85
N ALA A 70 5.47 10.38 -9.33
CA ALA A 70 4.40 9.74 -8.57
C ALA A 70 4.58 8.22 -8.57
N HIS A 71 4.44 7.63 -7.38
CA HIS A 71 4.34 6.19 -7.19
C HIS A 71 2.87 5.79 -7.04
N ASP A 72 2.52 4.64 -7.60
CA ASP A 72 1.23 3.98 -7.44
C ASP A 72 1.25 3.07 -6.21
N TYR A 73 0.35 3.30 -5.27
CA TYR A 73 0.11 2.44 -4.11
C TYR A 73 -1.14 1.61 -4.38
N VAL A 74 -0.92 0.36 -4.77
CA VAL A 74 -1.97 -0.55 -5.24
C VAL A 74 -2.52 -1.33 -4.05
N PHE A 75 -3.72 -0.96 -3.60
CA PHE A 75 -4.50 -1.70 -2.61
C PHE A 75 -5.27 -2.82 -3.32
N GLN A 76 -4.90 -4.07 -3.01
CA GLN A 76 -5.42 -5.28 -3.65
C GLN A 76 -6.25 -6.05 -2.62
N LEU A 77 -7.57 -6.06 -2.78
CA LEU A 77 -8.48 -6.79 -1.90
C LEU A 77 -8.94 -8.08 -2.58
N PHE A 78 -8.67 -9.22 -1.94
CA PHE A 78 -9.05 -10.54 -2.42
C PHE A 78 -10.21 -11.12 -1.60
N ALA A 79 -11.27 -11.51 -2.29
CA ALA A 79 -12.27 -12.41 -1.75
C ALA A 79 -11.76 -13.84 -1.86
N LEU A 80 -11.70 -14.55 -0.74
CA LEU A 80 -11.14 -15.91 -0.66
C LEU A 80 -12.26 -16.91 -0.36
N SER A 81 -12.16 -18.12 -0.91
CA SER A 81 -13.10 -19.22 -0.67
C SER A 81 -13.01 -19.81 0.74
N GLU A 82 -11.87 -19.63 1.40
CA GLU A 82 -11.58 -20.11 2.75
C GLU A 82 -10.50 -19.23 3.40
N VAL A 83 -10.34 -19.36 4.72
CA VAL A 83 -9.27 -18.69 5.46
C VAL A 83 -7.94 -19.37 5.11
N PRO A 84 -6.92 -18.64 4.63
CA PRO A 84 -5.63 -19.24 4.31
C PRO A 84 -4.90 -19.65 5.60
N VAL A 85 -4.29 -20.84 5.59
CA VAL A 85 -3.40 -21.30 6.66
C VAL A 85 -2.00 -20.79 6.34
N ILE A 86 -1.50 -19.88 7.17
CA ILE A 86 -0.20 -19.22 6.99
C ILE A 86 0.50 -19.19 8.35
N GLU A 87 1.84 -19.29 8.35
CA GLU A 87 2.62 -19.02 9.55
C GLU A 87 2.46 -17.57 9.99
N ALA A 88 2.63 -17.30 11.29
CA ALA A 88 2.56 -15.95 11.83
C ALA A 88 3.55 -15.02 11.12
N ASN A 89 3.14 -13.76 10.91
CA ASN A 89 3.99 -12.73 10.31
C ASN A 89 4.56 -13.08 8.91
N PRO A 90 3.75 -13.56 7.94
CA PRO A 90 4.26 -13.94 6.63
C PRO A 90 4.79 -12.75 5.86
N GLY A 91 5.82 -13.01 5.05
CA GLY A 91 6.19 -12.11 3.97
C GLY A 91 5.34 -12.33 2.73
N ARG A 92 5.50 -11.42 1.77
CA ARG A 92 4.81 -11.41 0.47
C ARG A 92 4.63 -12.77 -0.19
N SER A 93 5.73 -13.50 -0.41
CA SER A 93 5.70 -14.75 -1.18
C SER A 93 4.90 -15.83 -0.47
N ALA A 94 5.10 -16.01 0.84
CA ALA A 94 4.35 -16.98 1.64
C ALA A 94 2.85 -16.69 1.61
N PHE A 95 2.48 -15.42 1.69
CA PHE A 95 1.09 -14.99 1.57
C PHE A 95 0.48 -15.28 0.20
N LEU A 96 1.17 -14.91 -0.88
CA LEU A 96 0.69 -15.14 -2.25
C LEU A 96 0.52 -16.65 -2.54
N GLU A 97 1.46 -17.48 -2.10
CA GLU A 97 1.35 -18.93 -2.18
C GLU A 97 0.14 -19.46 -1.39
N ALA A 98 -0.08 -18.93 -0.18
CA ALA A 98 -1.17 -19.39 0.67
C ALA A 98 -2.57 -19.04 0.17
N ILE A 99 -2.73 -17.95 -0.60
CA ILE A 99 -4.00 -17.56 -1.21
C ILE A 99 -4.18 -18.12 -2.63
N HIS A 100 -3.12 -18.67 -3.23
CA HIS A 100 -3.17 -19.24 -4.57
C HIS A 100 -4.22 -20.36 -4.66
N GLY A 101 -5.04 -20.34 -5.72
CA GLY A 101 -6.15 -21.28 -5.91
C GLY A 101 -7.39 -21.03 -5.03
N LYS A 102 -7.36 -20.05 -4.12
CA LYS A 102 -8.46 -19.72 -3.20
C LYS A 102 -9.16 -18.40 -3.54
N VAL A 103 -8.64 -17.63 -4.50
CA VAL A 103 -9.19 -16.32 -4.88
C VAL A 103 -10.47 -16.51 -5.69
N LEU A 104 -11.59 -15.99 -5.17
CA LEU A 104 -12.89 -15.95 -5.84
C LEU A 104 -13.06 -14.69 -6.68
N ALA A 105 -12.57 -13.56 -6.18
CA ALA A 105 -12.62 -12.25 -6.84
C ALA A 105 -11.53 -11.33 -6.29
N ALA A 106 -11.20 -10.29 -7.04
CA ALA A 106 -10.26 -9.24 -6.63
C ALA A 106 -10.84 -7.86 -6.93
N GLY A 107 -10.56 -6.90 -6.06
CA GLY A 107 -10.84 -5.48 -6.24
C GLY A 107 -9.57 -4.67 -6.01
N PHE A 108 -9.44 -3.55 -6.72
CA PHE A 108 -8.26 -2.71 -6.69
C PHE A 108 -8.62 -1.25 -6.44
N LEU A 109 -7.84 -0.59 -5.60
CA LEU A 109 -7.81 0.86 -5.45
C LEU A 109 -6.36 1.31 -5.60
N ILE A 110 -6.12 2.33 -6.43
CA ILE A 110 -4.78 2.88 -6.63
C ILE A 110 -4.76 4.29 -6.06
N GLY A 111 -3.96 4.49 -5.01
CA GLY A 111 -3.61 5.82 -4.51
C GLY A 111 -2.28 6.26 -5.11
N THR A 112 -2.06 7.57 -5.28
CA THR A 112 -0.78 8.07 -5.80
C THR A 112 -0.17 9.10 -4.85
N TYR A 113 1.15 9.08 -4.76
CA TYR A 113 1.90 10.08 -4.00
C TYR A 113 3.26 10.35 -4.64
N SER A 114 3.68 11.62 -4.65
CA SER A 114 5.04 12.02 -5.03
C SER A 114 5.60 12.99 -3.99
N ARG A 115 6.94 13.03 -3.88
CA ARG A 115 7.66 14.03 -3.09
C ARG A 115 8.24 15.15 -3.95
N ASP A 116 7.67 15.36 -5.14
CA ASP A 116 8.05 16.48 -5.99
C ASP A 116 7.59 17.78 -5.32
N GLU A 117 8.40 18.85 -5.43
CA GLU A 117 7.88 20.16 -5.09
C GLU A 117 6.71 20.48 -6.03
N PRO A 118 5.57 21.00 -5.53
CA PRO A 118 4.56 21.53 -6.43
C PRO A 118 5.26 22.56 -7.32
N ALA A 119 5.13 22.43 -8.64
CA ALA A 119 5.70 23.38 -9.58
C ALA A 119 5.29 24.78 -9.10
N GLY A 120 6.26 25.53 -8.57
CA GLY A 120 6.03 26.89 -8.14
C GLY A 120 5.42 27.61 -9.34
N SER A 121 4.19 28.12 -9.18
CA SER A 121 3.57 28.94 -10.20
C SER A 121 4.44 30.19 -10.38
N SER A 122 5.39 30.13 -11.30
CA SER A 122 6.16 31.30 -11.72
C SER A 122 5.24 32.14 -12.60
N THR A 123 4.34 32.90 -11.96
CA THR A 123 3.85 34.12 -12.58
C THR A 123 5.00 35.13 -12.56
N ALA A 124 5.93 34.96 -13.51
CA ALA A 124 6.91 35.97 -13.83
C ALA A 124 6.15 37.19 -14.39
N GLY A 125 5.93 38.17 -13.53
CA GLY A 125 5.44 39.49 -13.93
C GLY A 125 6.47 40.15 -14.84
N ALA A 126 6.21 40.15 -16.14
CA ALA A 126 6.89 41.02 -17.10
C ALA A 126 6.04 42.28 -17.32
N GLY A 127 6.07 43.19 -16.34
CA GLY A 127 5.58 44.56 -16.50
C GLY A 127 6.50 45.32 -17.46
N LEU A 128 6.06 45.47 -18.70
CA LEU A 128 6.67 46.29 -19.73
C LEU A 128 6.80 47.75 -19.25
N ARG A 129 8.02 48.28 -19.18
CA ARG A 129 8.26 49.73 -19.03
C ARG A 129 8.31 50.39 -20.41
N PRO A 130 7.48 51.40 -20.72
CA PRO A 130 7.71 52.23 -21.90
C PRO A 130 8.81 53.25 -21.61
N ALA A 131 9.81 53.33 -22.49
CA ALA A 131 10.73 54.46 -22.54
C ALA A 131 10.06 55.60 -23.30
N GLY A 132 9.82 56.73 -22.62
CA GLY A 132 9.69 58.02 -23.28
C GLY A 132 11.07 58.66 -23.40
N VAL A 133 11.39 59.25 -24.56
CA VAL A 133 11.24 60.67 -24.91
C VAL A 133 11.16 60.77 -26.43
#